data_AF-A0A8S3ENM4-F1
#
_entry.id   AF-A0A8S3ENM4-F1
#
_cell.length_a   1.000
_cell.length_b   1.000
_cell.length_c   1.000
_cell.angle_alpha   90.00
_cell.angle_beta   90.00
_cell.angle_gamma   90.00
#
_symmetry.space_group_name_H-M   'P 1'
#
loop_
_entity.id
_entity.type
_entity.pdbx_description
1 polymer ?
#
loop_
_entity_poly.entity_id
_entity_poly.type
_entity_poly.pdbx_seq_one_letter_code
_entity_poly.pdbx_strand_id
1 'polypeptide(L)'
;MRTGVQRSTSSHSEPSRRYHNLLYIPRESGYDSSSGISASSTATLTPIEYIIYPIGLRKGQVRKLEDDYQRFTRIYKGIIIRLEKLDSLLSDAERVLDLTRISTVQEELRSVRTQLDEILNLGQELVSKSETYSKLVGPDIENITRNFEELQRRIRVIQ
;
A
#
# COMPACT_ATOMS: atom_id res chain seq x y z
N MET A 1 -66.56 20.81 20.41
CA MET A 1 -66.44 22.23 19.99
C MET A 1 -65.14 22.33 19.19
N ARG A 2 -65.14 22.78 17.92
CA ARG A 2 -64.96 24.19 17.46
C ARG A 2 -63.67 24.85 17.97
N THR A 3 -62.76 25.47 17.17
CA THR A 3 -62.45 25.44 15.71
C THR A 3 -61.21 26.32 15.41
N GLY A 4 -60.50 26.11 14.28
CA GLY A 4 -59.47 27.04 13.73
C GLY A 4 -58.03 26.49 13.82
N VAL A 5 -57.21 26.28 12.78
CA VAL A 5 -57.17 26.54 11.30
C VAL A 5 -56.37 27.77 10.81
N GLN A 6 -55.19 27.44 10.23
CA GLN A 6 -54.27 28.17 9.32
C GLN A 6 -53.44 27.05 8.62
N ARG A 7 -52.93 27.07 7.36
CA ARG A 7 -52.83 28.00 6.21
C ARG A 7 -51.98 29.25 6.41
N SER A 8 -51.04 29.61 5.52
CA SER A 8 -50.82 29.26 4.09
C SER A 8 -49.34 28.89 3.84
N THR A 9 -48.89 27.99 2.94
CA THR A 9 -49.10 27.79 1.48
C THR A 9 -48.57 28.91 0.58
N SER A 10 -47.32 28.77 0.12
CA SER A 10 -46.72 29.46 -1.04
C SER A 10 -45.94 28.43 -1.90
N SER A 11 -45.33 28.84 -3.02
CA SER A 11 -45.03 27.91 -4.14
C SER A 11 -44.06 28.48 -5.19
N HIS A 12 -43.57 27.60 -6.10
CA HIS A 12 -42.89 27.94 -7.38
C HIS A 12 -41.44 28.46 -7.27
N SER A 13 -40.52 28.26 -8.24
CA SER A 13 -40.56 27.41 -9.46
C SER A 13 -39.15 27.17 -10.06
N GLU A 14 -38.99 26.09 -10.83
CA GLU A 14 -37.98 25.92 -11.90
C GLU A 14 -38.30 26.85 -13.12
N PRO A 15 -37.43 27.08 -14.17
CA PRO A 15 -36.40 26.16 -14.69
C PRO A 15 -35.10 26.73 -15.33
N SER A 16 -34.18 25.79 -15.62
CA SER A 16 -33.32 25.67 -16.82
C SER A 16 -33.09 26.88 -17.77
N ARG A 17 -31.81 27.22 -18.05
CA ARG A 17 -31.18 26.97 -19.39
C ARG A 17 -29.72 27.47 -19.57
N ARG A 18 -29.00 26.69 -20.40
CA ARG A 18 -27.92 27.05 -21.37
C ARG A 18 -26.54 27.55 -20.87
N TYR A 19 -25.55 26.76 -21.31
CA TYR A 19 -24.18 27.10 -21.67
C TYR A 19 -23.89 28.56 -22.06
N HIS A 20 -22.69 29.04 -21.68
CA HIS A 20 -21.79 29.66 -22.65
C HIS A 20 -20.32 29.40 -22.28
N ASN A 21 -19.51 28.99 -23.26
CA ASN A 21 -18.05 29.06 -23.16
C ASN A 21 -17.62 30.53 -23.26
N LEU A 22 -16.78 30.98 -22.34
CA LEU A 22 -15.81 32.05 -22.59
C LEU A 22 -14.47 31.66 -21.97
N LEU A 23 -13.48 31.48 -22.84
CA LEU A 23 -12.07 31.40 -22.44
C LEU A 23 -11.65 32.78 -21.94
N TYR A 24 -11.28 32.90 -20.67
CA TYR A 24 -10.61 34.09 -20.15
C TYR A 24 -9.26 33.68 -19.57
N ILE A 25 -8.18 34.11 -20.24
CA ILE A 25 -6.80 33.92 -19.81
C ILE A 25 -6.28 35.30 -19.37
N PRO A 26 -6.36 35.64 -18.07
CA PRO A 26 -5.62 36.79 -17.56
C PRO A 26 -4.12 36.49 -17.60
N ARG A 27 -3.34 37.46 -18.07
CA ARG A 27 -1.87 37.41 -18.03
C ARG A 27 -1.36 37.52 -16.59
N GLU A 28 -0.15 37.01 -16.37
CA GLU A 28 0.63 37.21 -15.15
C GLU A 28 0.85 38.69 -14.83
N SER A 29 0.54 39.11 -13.60
CA SER A 29 1.31 40.11 -12.84
C SER A 29 0.81 40.16 -11.40
N GLY A 30 1.70 40.45 -10.44
CA GLY A 30 1.36 40.69 -9.04
C GLY A 30 1.81 39.58 -8.08
N TYR A 31 2.93 39.80 -7.41
CA TYR A 31 3.23 39.15 -6.14
C TYR A 31 2.39 39.81 -5.04
N ASP A 32 1.69 39.03 -4.21
CA ASP A 32 1.69 39.31 -2.77
C ASP A 32 1.39 38.03 -1.95
N SER A 33 1.67 38.07 -0.64
CA SER A 33 1.77 36.89 0.22
C SER A 33 0.57 36.70 1.14
N SER A 34 -0.10 35.55 1.10
CA SER A 34 -1.02 35.09 2.18
C SER A 34 -1.28 33.59 2.17
N SER A 35 -0.77 32.91 3.21
CA SER A 35 -1.44 31.87 4.00
C SER A 35 -2.74 31.24 3.46
N GLY A 36 -2.70 30.00 2.97
CA GLY A 36 -3.94 29.28 2.63
C GLY A 36 -3.86 27.95 1.86
N ILE A 37 -2.69 27.34 1.67
CA ILE A 37 -2.58 26.10 0.87
C ILE A 37 -3.16 24.92 1.66
N SER A 38 -4.43 24.62 1.42
CA SER A 38 -5.01 23.31 1.74
C SER A 38 -4.32 22.26 0.87
N ALA A 39 -3.31 21.58 1.44
CA ALA A 39 -2.52 20.56 0.75
C ALA A 39 -3.35 19.29 0.51
N SER A 40 -4.25 19.36 -0.46
CA SER A 40 -4.88 18.20 -1.09
C SER A 40 -3.78 17.25 -1.51
N SER A 41 -3.63 16.14 -0.78
CA SER A 41 -2.50 15.22 -0.93
C SER A 41 -2.70 14.34 -2.17
N THR A 42 -2.56 14.95 -3.35
CA THR A 42 -2.21 14.24 -4.57
C THR A 42 -0.85 13.61 -4.33
N ALA A 43 -0.86 12.34 -3.91
CA ALA A 43 0.35 11.55 -3.76
C ALA A 43 1.03 11.44 -5.12
N THR A 44 2.00 12.32 -5.37
CA THR A 44 2.85 12.29 -6.54
C THR A 44 3.56 10.95 -6.54
N LEU A 45 3.15 10.08 -7.47
CA LEU A 45 3.89 8.87 -7.82
C LEU A 45 5.30 9.31 -8.22
N THR A 46 6.24 9.20 -7.30
CA THR A 46 7.65 9.48 -7.56
C THR A 46 8.07 8.59 -8.73
N PRO A 47 8.50 9.15 -9.87
CA PRO A 47 9.08 8.35 -10.93
C PRO A 47 10.22 7.55 -10.34
N ILE A 48 10.28 6.25 -10.61
CA ILE A 48 11.42 5.43 -10.19
C ILE A 48 12.63 5.95 -10.96
N GLU A 49 13.49 6.71 -10.28
CA GLU A 49 14.64 7.34 -10.90
C GLU A 49 15.57 6.27 -11.47
N TYR A 50 15.63 6.23 -12.81
CA TYR A 50 16.57 5.49 -13.64
C TYR A 50 17.22 4.26 -12.98
N ILE A 51 16.56 3.10 -13.10
CA ILE A 51 17.23 1.80 -12.91
C ILE A 51 18.40 1.75 -13.90
N ILE A 52 19.63 1.97 -13.40
CA ILE A 52 20.84 1.88 -14.22
C ILE A 52 21.00 0.41 -14.58
N TYR A 53 20.67 0.07 -15.83
CA TYR A 53 20.70 -1.31 -16.31
C TYR A 53 22.15 -1.78 -16.52
N PRO A 54 22.52 -2.98 -16.03
CA PRO A 54 23.82 -3.58 -16.28
C PRO A 54 24.17 -3.65 -17.78
N ILE A 55 25.37 -3.16 -18.12
CA ILE A 55 25.89 -3.15 -19.48
C ILE A 55 26.03 -4.59 -19.98
N GLY A 56 25.25 -4.96 -21.01
CA GLY A 56 25.28 -6.27 -21.66
C GLY A 56 23.96 -7.03 -21.68
N LEU A 57 22.94 -6.61 -20.89
CA LEU A 57 21.62 -7.23 -20.93
C LEU A 57 20.86 -6.90 -22.22
N ARG A 58 20.30 -7.91 -22.90
CA ARG A 58 19.39 -7.72 -24.03
C ARG A 58 18.06 -7.17 -23.55
N LYS A 59 17.37 -6.35 -24.35
CA LYS A 59 16.07 -5.71 -24.00
C LYS A 59 15.03 -6.68 -23.42
N GLY A 60 14.97 -7.93 -23.90
CA GLY A 60 14.07 -8.95 -23.35
C GLY A 60 14.45 -9.46 -21.94
N GLN A 61 15.74 -9.50 -21.61
CA GLN A 61 16.22 -9.86 -20.27
C GLN A 61 15.94 -8.74 -19.26
N VAL A 62 16.11 -7.48 -19.70
CA VAL A 62 15.74 -6.28 -18.92
C VAL A 62 14.24 -6.32 -18.58
N ARG A 63 13.38 -6.56 -19.57
CA ARG A 63 11.94 -6.66 -19.33
C ARG A 63 11.57 -7.80 -18.38
N LYS A 64 12.16 -9.01 -18.54
CA LYS A 64 11.88 -10.13 -17.61
C LYS A 64 12.27 -9.79 -16.17
N LEU A 65 13.40 -9.13 -15.96
CA LEU A 65 13.83 -8.65 -14.64
C LEU A 65 12.85 -7.64 -14.02
N GLU A 66 12.27 -6.76 -14.83
CA GLU A 66 11.28 -5.77 -14.38
C GLU A 66 9.93 -6.43 -14.06
N ASP A 67 9.48 -7.37 -14.88
CA ASP A 67 8.29 -8.20 -14.63
C ASP A 67 8.47 -9.07 -13.35
N ASP A 68 9.66 -9.68 -13.17
CA ASP A 68 10.05 -10.44 -11.97
C ASP A 68 10.07 -9.54 -10.72
N TYR A 69 10.60 -8.32 -10.80
CA TYR A 69 10.62 -7.34 -9.69
C TYR A 69 9.22 -6.86 -9.33
N GLN A 70 8.35 -6.58 -10.31
CA GLN A 70 6.95 -6.23 -10.04
C GLN A 70 6.19 -7.38 -9.36
N ARG A 71 6.49 -8.64 -9.71
CA ARG A 71 5.97 -9.83 -9.00
C ARG A 71 6.49 -9.88 -7.57
N PHE A 72 7.80 -9.68 -7.35
CA PHE A 72 8.41 -9.61 -6.01
C PHE A 72 7.69 -8.57 -5.15
N THR A 73 7.61 -7.31 -5.60
CA THR A 73 6.99 -6.21 -4.83
C THR A 73 5.52 -6.49 -4.49
N ARG A 74 4.78 -7.20 -5.35
CA ARG A 74 3.38 -7.59 -5.10
C ARG A 74 3.27 -8.65 -4.00
N ILE A 75 4.10 -9.70 -4.06
CA ILE A 75 4.12 -10.77 -3.06
C ILE A 75 4.61 -10.23 -1.71
N TYR A 76 5.66 -9.40 -1.72
CA TYR A 76 6.25 -8.76 -0.53
C TYR A 76 5.20 -8.03 0.30
N LYS A 77 4.48 -7.10 -0.34
CA LYS A 77 3.41 -6.32 0.30
C LYS A 77 2.28 -7.21 0.83
N GLY A 78 1.93 -8.27 0.10
CA GLY A 78 0.95 -9.26 0.55
C GLY A 78 1.37 -10.00 1.82
N ILE A 79 2.63 -10.42 1.90
CA ILE A 79 3.17 -11.13 3.09
C ILE A 79 3.33 -10.17 4.27
N ILE A 80 3.88 -8.97 4.08
CA ILE A 80 4.03 -7.97 5.17
C ILE A 80 2.68 -7.69 5.83
N ILE A 81 1.64 -7.43 5.04
CA ILE A 81 0.27 -7.19 5.54
C ILE A 81 -0.32 -8.43 6.27
N ARG A 82 0.13 -9.65 5.95
CA ARG A 82 -0.24 -10.86 6.73
C ARG A 82 0.55 -10.92 8.04
N LEU A 83 1.87 -10.67 8.02
CA LEU A 83 2.72 -10.69 9.21
C LEU A 83 2.28 -9.63 10.24
N GLU A 84 1.98 -8.41 9.82
CA GLU A 84 1.44 -7.34 10.69
C GLU A 84 0.12 -7.74 11.37
N LYS A 85 -0.77 -8.42 10.65
CA LYS A 85 -2.03 -8.93 11.22
C LYS A 85 -1.79 -10.08 12.20
N LEU A 86 -0.87 -11.00 11.88
CA LEU A 86 -0.50 -12.10 12.77
C LEU A 86 0.22 -11.60 14.03
N ASP A 87 1.02 -10.55 13.92
CA ASP A 87 1.66 -9.87 15.06
C ASP A 87 0.63 -9.22 15.99
N SER A 88 -0.35 -8.50 15.45
CA SER A 88 -1.46 -7.94 16.23
C SER A 88 -2.29 -9.03 16.91
N LEU A 89 -2.64 -10.09 16.17
CA LEU A 89 -3.43 -11.22 16.70
C LEU A 89 -2.67 -12.00 17.78
N LEU A 90 -1.36 -12.21 17.60
CA LEU A 90 -0.50 -12.85 18.60
C LEU A 90 -0.40 -11.98 19.85
N SER A 91 -0.14 -10.68 19.70
CA SER A 91 -0.02 -9.73 20.80
C SER A 91 -1.31 -9.61 21.64
N ASP A 92 -2.48 -9.70 21.00
CA ASP A 92 -3.76 -9.74 21.72
C ASP A 92 -4.04 -11.10 22.36
N ALA A 93 -3.60 -12.21 21.75
CA ALA A 93 -3.74 -13.55 22.34
C ALA A 93 -2.79 -13.78 23.53
N GLU A 94 -1.55 -13.27 23.46
CA GLU A 94 -0.57 -13.26 24.55
C GLU A 94 -1.11 -12.57 25.81
N ARG A 95 -1.79 -11.42 25.64
CA ARG A 95 -2.37 -10.63 26.75
C ARG A 95 -3.43 -11.36 27.57
N VAL A 96 -4.12 -12.33 26.97
CA VAL A 96 -5.23 -13.08 27.62
C VAL A 96 -4.98 -14.59 27.69
N LEU A 97 -3.79 -15.04 27.27
CA LEU A 97 -3.39 -16.45 27.17
C LEU A 97 -4.37 -17.32 26.35
N ASP A 98 -4.91 -16.77 25.25
CA ASP A 98 -5.82 -17.51 24.34
C ASP A 98 -5.02 -18.46 23.43
N LEU A 99 -4.80 -19.68 23.96
CA LEU A 99 -4.10 -20.75 23.25
C LEU A 99 -4.76 -21.15 21.92
N THR A 100 -6.08 -20.93 21.77
CA THR A 100 -6.79 -21.24 20.52
C THR A 100 -6.39 -20.24 19.44
N ARG A 101 -6.36 -18.94 19.74
CA ARG A 101 -5.84 -17.91 18.83
C ARG A 101 -4.37 -18.12 18.51
N ILE A 102 -3.53 -18.48 19.50
CA ILE A 102 -2.11 -18.76 19.26
C ILE A 102 -1.95 -19.93 18.27
N SER A 103 -2.78 -20.98 18.39
CA SER A 103 -2.80 -22.09 17.42
C SER A 103 -3.24 -21.62 16.02
N THR A 104 -4.29 -20.80 15.90
CA THR A 104 -4.70 -20.21 14.61
C THR A 104 -3.61 -19.36 13.97
N VAL A 105 -2.91 -18.54 14.76
CA VAL A 105 -1.75 -17.76 14.29
C VAL A 105 -0.62 -18.68 13.83
N GLN A 106 -0.36 -19.79 14.53
CA GLN A 106 0.66 -20.77 14.12
C GLN A 106 0.31 -21.45 12.78
N GLU A 107 -0.97 -21.73 12.51
CA GLU A 107 -1.42 -22.30 11.24
C GLU A 107 -1.35 -21.30 10.08
N GLU A 108 -1.81 -20.06 10.27
CA GLU A 108 -1.64 -18.99 9.29
C GLU A 108 -0.17 -18.69 9.00
N LEU A 109 0.71 -18.74 10.01
CA LEU A 109 2.15 -18.55 9.83
C LEU A 109 2.78 -19.70 9.00
N ARG A 110 2.25 -20.93 9.07
CA ARG A 110 2.63 -22.00 8.12
C ARG A 110 2.18 -21.70 6.69
N SER A 111 1.00 -21.11 6.49
CA SER A 111 0.54 -20.63 5.17
C SER A 111 1.41 -19.49 4.62
N VAL A 112 1.85 -18.56 5.49
CA VAL A 112 2.78 -17.49 5.11
C VAL A 112 4.15 -18.07 4.71
N ARG A 113 4.61 -19.15 5.35
CA ARG A 113 5.93 -19.75 5.06
C ARG A 113 6.10 -20.12 3.58
N THR A 114 5.10 -20.73 2.95
CA THR A 114 5.17 -21.11 1.53
C THR A 114 5.31 -19.88 0.61
N GLN A 115 4.69 -18.76 0.96
CA GLN A 115 4.83 -17.50 0.21
C GLN A 115 6.19 -16.84 0.46
N LEU A 116 6.74 -16.97 1.67
CA LEU A 116 8.11 -16.57 1.99
C LEU A 116 9.14 -17.39 1.20
N ASP A 117 8.99 -18.71 1.12
CA ASP A 117 9.88 -19.56 0.32
C ASP A 117 9.77 -19.23 -1.19
N GLU A 118 8.60 -18.89 -1.72
CA GLU A 118 8.46 -18.35 -3.09
C GLU A 118 9.23 -17.03 -3.27
N ILE A 119 9.05 -16.08 -2.35
CA ILE A 119 9.64 -14.74 -2.51
C ILE A 119 11.16 -14.72 -2.30
N LEU A 120 11.68 -15.60 -1.45
CA LEU A 120 13.13 -15.79 -1.25
C LEU A 120 13.80 -16.27 -2.55
N ASN A 121 13.22 -17.26 -3.23
CA ASN A 121 13.74 -17.76 -4.50
C ASN A 121 13.70 -16.68 -5.61
N LEU A 122 12.56 -16.00 -5.77
CA LEU A 122 12.41 -14.91 -6.75
C LEU A 122 13.35 -13.74 -6.46
N GLY A 123 13.52 -13.40 -5.18
CA GLY A 123 14.42 -12.35 -4.72
C GLY A 123 15.89 -12.69 -4.97
N GLN A 124 16.32 -13.93 -4.70
CA GLN A 124 17.67 -14.39 -5.05
C GLN A 124 17.90 -14.37 -6.58
N GLU A 125 16.91 -14.73 -7.40
CA GLU A 125 16.98 -14.61 -8.86
C GLU A 125 17.16 -13.14 -9.33
N LEU A 126 16.62 -12.16 -8.61
CA LEU A 126 16.79 -10.73 -8.90
C LEU A 126 18.16 -10.20 -8.43
N VAL A 127 18.52 -10.46 -7.17
CA VAL A 127 19.77 -10.02 -6.52
C VAL A 127 21.00 -10.52 -7.28
N SER A 128 21.00 -11.80 -7.70
CA SER A 128 22.12 -12.41 -8.44
C SER A 128 22.35 -11.87 -9.85
N LYS A 129 21.40 -11.10 -10.41
CA LYS A 129 21.47 -10.58 -11.80
C LYS A 129 21.73 -9.08 -11.91
N SER A 130 21.61 -8.32 -10.81
CA SER A 130 21.83 -6.87 -10.83
C SER A 130 22.12 -6.33 -9.45
N GLU A 131 23.20 -5.56 -9.31
CA GLU A 131 23.54 -4.82 -8.09
C GLU A 131 22.42 -3.83 -7.70
N THR A 132 21.72 -3.25 -8.69
CA THR A 132 20.57 -2.36 -8.45
C THR A 132 19.42 -3.12 -7.77
N TYR A 133 19.13 -4.35 -8.19
CA TYR A 133 18.14 -5.18 -7.48
C TYR A 133 18.69 -5.71 -6.16
N SER A 134 20.00 -5.98 -6.03
CA SER A 134 20.61 -6.31 -4.73
C SER A 134 20.29 -5.25 -3.66
N LYS A 135 20.40 -3.96 -4.01
CA LYS A 135 20.15 -2.82 -3.10
C LYS A 135 18.67 -2.59 -2.80
N LEU A 136 17.77 -2.99 -3.70
CA LEU A 136 16.32 -2.83 -3.51
C LEU A 136 15.67 -4.04 -2.82
N VAL A 137 16.08 -5.25 -3.18
CA VAL A 137 15.43 -6.52 -2.81
C VAL A 137 16.06 -7.17 -1.58
N GLY A 138 17.38 -6.99 -1.37
CA GLY A 138 18.09 -7.53 -0.21
C GLY A 138 17.51 -7.08 1.14
N PRO A 139 17.34 -5.77 1.38
CA PRO A 139 16.76 -5.27 2.63
C PRO A 139 15.32 -5.74 2.88
N ASP A 140 14.52 -5.88 1.82
CA ASP A 140 13.15 -6.41 1.90
C ASP A 140 13.15 -7.90 2.29
N ILE A 141 14.06 -8.71 1.72
CA ILE A 141 14.28 -10.12 2.11
C ILE A 141 14.67 -10.25 3.58
N GLU A 142 15.64 -9.46 4.05
CA GLU A 142 16.12 -9.50 5.42
C GLU A 142 15.01 -9.10 6.41
N ASN A 143 14.29 -8.02 6.11
CA ASN A 143 13.18 -7.54 6.91
C ASN A 143 12.07 -8.58 7.05
N ILE A 144 11.61 -9.17 5.94
CA ILE A 144 10.49 -10.12 5.96
C ILE A 144 10.85 -11.45 6.63
N THR A 145 12.10 -11.91 6.45
CA THR A 145 12.60 -13.12 7.09
C THR A 145 12.69 -12.93 8.60
N ARG A 146 13.30 -11.82 9.06
CA ARG A 146 13.39 -11.46 10.48
C ARG A 146 12.00 -11.38 11.14
N ASN A 147 11.04 -10.72 10.49
CA ASN A 147 9.72 -10.52 11.07
C ASN A 147 8.93 -11.85 11.16
N PHE A 148 9.12 -12.75 10.19
CA PHE A 148 8.59 -14.12 10.22
C PHE A 148 9.23 -14.96 11.35
N GLU A 149 10.56 -14.90 11.49
CA GLU A 149 11.31 -15.64 12.51
C GLU A 149 10.98 -15.16 13.93
N GLU A 150 10.76 -13.86 14.13
CA GLU A 150 10.36 -13.29 15.42
C GLU A 150 8.97 -13.78 15.86
N LEU A 151 7.99 -13.85 14.95
CA LEU A 151 6.69 -14.45 15.27
C LEU A 151 6.82 -15.95 15.58
N GLN A 152 7.64 -16.69 14.80
CA GLN A 152 7.94 -18.09 15.13
C GLN A 152 8.68 -18.26 16.47
N ARG A 153 9.47 -17.27 16.90
CA ARG A 153 10.18 -17.27 18.19
C ARG A 153 9.22 -17.05 19.34
N ARG A 154 8.33 -16.04 19.24
CA ARG A 154 7.30 -15.74 20.25
C ARG A 154 6.35 -16.92 20.47
N ILE A 155 5.81 -17.51 19.41
CA ILE A 155 4.93 -18.70 19.52
C ILE A 155 5.64 -19.85 20.25
N ARG A 156 6.94 -20.06 20.00
CA ARG A 156 7.78 -21.08 20.67
C ARG A 156 8.17 -20.76 22.12
N VAL A 157 7.88 -19.56 22.62
CA VAL A 157 8.12 -19.16 24.02
C VAL A 157 6.85 -19.27 24.88
N ILE A 158 5.68 -19.40 24.25
CA ILE A 158 4.37 -19.60 24.92
C ILE A 158 3.99 -21.09 25.03
N GLN A 159 4.71 -21.96 24.30
CA GLN A 159 4.52 -23.42 24.23
C GLN A 159 5.50 -24.17 25.16
#